data_AF-A0A967WT63-F1
#
_entry.id   AF-A0A967WT63-F1
#
_cell.length_a   1.000
_cell.length_b   1.000
_cell.length_c   1.000
_cell.angle_alpha   90.00
_cell.angle_beta   90.00
_cell.angle_gamma   90.00
#
_symmetry.space_group_name_H-M   'P 1'
#
loop_
_entity.id
_entity.type
_entity.pdbx_description
1 polymer ?
#
loop_
_entity_poly.entity_id
_entity_poly.type
_entity_poly.pdbx_seq_one_letter_code
_entity_poly.pdbx_strand_id
1 'polypeptide(L)'
;MSIALALALTRRIGSRLDRTFVALSPMSAAPAWVVGLILNLILFGLLGITRSRGLVDAWPQEFKWEYVPALLKPLILPFLAIFISGLFQSVYMWRTFFMIHADEDYVEMARAKGLPPRVVERRYILRSVLPAVLTGLALLMVGFWQEVIALELIFGVHGMGRLFRVALGYFDMGVILGLVVTFAYL
;
A
#
# COMPACT_ATOMS: atom_id res chain seq x y z
N MET A 1 -0.12 0.45 8.81
CA MET A 1 -0.71 1.69 9.36
C MET A 1 -2.23 1.64 9.38
N SER A 2 -2.89 1.14 8.33
CA SER A 2 -4.35 0.97 8.27
C SER A 2 -4.92 0.12 9.40
N ILE A 3 -4.23 -0.94 9.83
CA ILE A 3 -4.64 -1.79 10.97
C ILE A 3 -4.68 -1.00 12.28
N ALA A 4 -3.64 -0.20 12.56
CA ALA A 4 -3.57 0.62 13.77
C ALA A 4 -4.62 1.76 13.75
N LEU A 5 -4.82 2.38 12.58
CA LEU A 5 -5.88 3.38 12.36
C LEU A 5 -7.27 2.77 12.53
N ALA A 6 -7.52 1.60 11.94
CA ALA A 6 -8.77 0.87 12.07
C ALA A 6 -9.05 0.54 13.53
N LEU A 7 -8.07 -0.04 14.25
CA LEU A 7 -8.18 -0.34 15.67
C LEU A 7 -8.51 0.91 16.51
N ALA A 8 -7.88 2.06 16.21
CA ALA A 8 -8.17 3.33 16.86
C ALA A 8 -9.60 3.84 16.56
N LEU A 9 -10.10 3.65 15.35
CA LEU A 9 -11.46 4.00 14.95
C LEU A 9 -12.51 3.07 15.59
N THR A 10 -12.21 1.78 15.75
CA THR A 10 -13.10 0.80 16.42
C THR A 10 -13.30 1.12 17.90
N ARG A 11 -12.33 1.79 18.56
CA ARG A 11 -12.51 2.28 19.94
C ARG A 11 -13.57 3.39 20.07
N ARG A 12 -13.95 4.04 18.97
CA ARG A 12 -14.96 5.12 18.92
C ARG A 12 -15.88 4.94 17.71
N ILE A 13 -16.55 3.80 17.65
CA ILE A 13 -17.56 3.50 16.61
C ILE A 13 -18.59 4.62 16.56
N GLY A 14 -18.86 5.12 15.35
CA GLY A 14 -19.82 6.21 15.13
C GLY A 14 -19.27 7.62 15.33
N SER A 15 -18.00 7.78 15.68
CA SER A 15 -17.32 9.09 15.72
C SER A 15 -17.31 9.77 14.34
N ARG A 16 -17.13 11.10 14.31
CA ARG A 16 -17.04 11.85 13.05
C ARG A 16 -15.94 11.31 12.13
N LEU A 17 -14.80 10.92 12.70
CA LEU A 17 -13.70 10.31 11.96
C LEU A 17 -14.11 8.97 11.35
N ASP A 18 -14.77 8.11 12.12
CA ASP A 18 -15.28 6.82 11.63
C ASP A 18 -16.21 7.01 10.42
N ARG A 19 -17.18 7.92 10.53
CA ARG A 19 -18.11 8.24 9.44
C ARG A 19 -17.42 8.79 8.20
N THR A 20 -16.39 9.64 8.36
CA THR A 20 -15.64 10.16 7.22
C THR A 20 -14.86 9.07 6.48
N PHE A 21 -14.21 8.14 7.20
CA PHE A 21 -13.48 7.05 6.55
C PHE A 21 -14.41 6.10 5.79
N VAL A 22 -15.59 5.82 6.35
CA VAL A 22 -16.62 5.01 5.67
C VAL A 22 -17.15 5.74 4.44
N ALA A 23 -17.46 7.05 4.55
CA ALA A 23 -17.98 7.83 3.42
C ALA A 23 -16.96 8.00 2.27
N LEU A 24 -15.67 8.00 2.58
CA LEU A 24 -14.59 8.14 1.60
C LEU A 24 -14.12 6.79 1.03
N SER A 25 -14.63 5.64 1.52
CA SER A 25 -14.24 4.33 0.99
C SER A 25 -14.43 4.17 -0.52
N PRO A 26 -15.46 4.76 -1.18
CA PRO A 26 -15.60 4.67 -2.63
C PRO A 26 -14.46 5.38 -3.40
N MET A 27 -13.76 6.35 -2.79
CA MET A 27 -12.62 7.01 -3.43
C MET A 27 -11.45 6.05 -3.68
N SER A 28 -11.36 4.98 -2.89
CA SER A 28 -10.38 3.91 -3.08
C SER A 28 -10.73 2.97 -4.25
N ALA A 29 -11.83 3.20 -4.97
CA ALA A 29 -12.13 2.47 -6.21
C ALA A 29 -11.19 2.87 -7.36
N ALA A 30 -10.57 4.05 -7.29
CA ALA A 30 -9.59 4.48 -8.27
C ALA A 30 -8.29 3.67 -8.12
N PRO A 31 -7.79 3.00 -9.18
CA PRO A 31 -6.51 2.30 -9.16
C PRO A 31 -5.34 3.25 -8.82
N ALA A 32 -4.23 2.70 -8.34
CA ALA A 32 -3.10 3.52 -7.91
C ALA A 32 -2.52 4.37 -9.05
N TRP A 33 -2.52 3.87 -10.28
CA TRP A 33 -2.07 4.63 -11.45
C TRP A 33 -2.92 5.89 -11.73
N VAL A 34 -4.23 5.88 -11.45
CA VAL A 34 -5.10 7.06 -11.58
C VAL A 34 -4.70 8.12 -10.55
N VAL A 35 -4.53 7.68 -9.29
CA VAL A 35 -4.04 8.55 -8.23
C VAL A 35 -2.65 9.10 -8.57
N GLY A 36 -1.79 8.27 -9.16
CA GLY A 36 -0.48 8.65 -9.67
C GLY A 36 -0.54 9.75 -10.74
N LEU A 37 -1.47 9.66 -11.69
CA LEU A 37 -1.69 10.72 -12.69
C LEU A 37 -2.14 12.04 -12.06
N ILE A 38 -3.08 11.98 -11.10
CA ILE A 38 -3.55 13.16 -10.37
C ILE A 38 -2.41 13.79 -9.57
N LEU A 39 -1.63 12.99 -8.85
CA LEU A 39 -0.44 13.45 -8.13
C LEU A 39 0.59 14.07 -9.08
N ASN A 40 0.80 13.46 -10.26
CA ASN A 40 1.70 13.98 -11.27
C ASN A 40 1.26 15.37 -11.75
N LEU A 41 -0.03 15.52 -12.07
CA LEU A 41 -0.62 16.80 -12.48
C LEU A 41 -0.51 17.87 -11.40
N ILE A 42 -0.82 17.53 -10.15
CA ILE A 42 -0.76 18.50 -9.04
C ILE A 42 0.67 18.93 -8.77
N LEU A 43 1.61 17.99 -8.64
CA LEU A 43 2.98 18.30 -8.25
C LEU A 43 3.78 18.95 -9.37
N PHE A 44 3.76 18.36 -10.57
CA PHE A 44 4.60 18.79 -11.68
C PHE A 44 3.88 19.79 -12.61
N GLY A 45 2.55 19.72 -12.70
CA GLY A 45 1.75 20.61 -13.54
C GLY A 45 1.35 21.90 -12.82
N LEU A 46 0.66 21.79 -11.67
CA LEU A 46 0.11 22.95 -10.95
C LEU A 46 1.13 23.64 -10.04
N LEU A 47 1.86 22.86 -9.24
CA LEU A 47 2.82 23.38 -8.26
C LEU A 47 4.20 23.67 -8.86
N GLY A 48 4.44 23.28 -10.11
CA GLY A 48 5.71 23.52 -10.80
C GLY A 48 6.93 22.89 -10.13
N ILE A 49 6.73 21.91 -9.23
CA ILE A 49 7.84 21.17 -8.64
C ILE A 49 8.54 20.48 -9.79
N THR A 50 9.84 20.68 -9.96
CA THR A 50 10.58 20.03 -11.06
C THR A 50 10.68 18.54 -10.77
N ARG A 51 10.51 17.70 -11.80
CA ARG A 51 10.79 16.27 -11.70
C ARG A 51 12.25 16.10 -11.25
N SER A 52 12.45 15.58 -10.05
CA SER A 52 13.74 15.02 -9.67
C SER A 52 13.95 13.80 -10.54
N ARG A 53 14.50 13.97 -11.76
CA ARG A 53 15.09 12.85 -12.51
C ARG A 53 16.07 12.21 -11.53
N GLY A 54 15.85 10.95 -11.18
CA GLY A 54 16.71 10.25 -10.25
C GLY A 54 18.15 10.37 -10.75
N LEU A 55 19.08 10.74 -9.86
CA LEU A 55 20.52 10.93 -10.13
C LEU A 55 21.24 9.65 -10.63
N VAL A 56 20.50 8.59 -10.91
CA VAL A 56 21.00 7.26 -11.24
C VAL A 56 20.41 6.88 -12.59
N ASP A 57 20.93 7.50 -13.65
CA ASP A 57 20.63 7.11 -15.04
C ASP A 57 21.27 5.74 -15.38
N ALA A 58 22.22 5.28 -14.56
CA ALA A 58 22.81 3.94 -14.61
C ALA A 58 23.08 3.43 -13.20
N TRP A 59 22.78 2.14 -12.95
CA TRP A 59 23.10 1.48 -11.68
C TRP A 59 24.60 1.63 -11.38
N PRO A 60 24.99 2.13 -10.18
CA PRO A 60 26.39 2.34 -9.85
C PRO A 60 27.12 0.99 -9.88
N GLN A 61 28.30 0.95 -10.51
CA GLN A 61 29.09 -0.29 -10.62
C GLN A 61 29.62 -0.78 -9.27
N GLU A 62 29.72 0.12 -8.29
CA GLU A 62 30.05 -0.20 -6.90
C GLU A 62 28.93 0.29 -5.97
N PHE A 63 28.39 -0.63 -5.16
CA PHE A 63 27.40 -0.27 -4.15
C PHE A 63 28.06 0.49 -3.00
N LYS A 64 27.62 1.74 -2.79
CA LYS A 64 27.95 2.55 -1.61
C LYS A 64 26.66 2.89 -0.87
N TRP A 65 26.68 2.79 0.46
CA TRP A 65 25.52 3.11 1.31
C TRP A 65 25.01 4.54 1.12
N GLU A 66 25.87 5.46 0.67
CA GLU A 66 25.52 6.84 0.31
C GLU A 66 24.51 6.95 -0.83
N TYR A 67 24.37 5.93 -1.69
CA TYR A 67 23.39 5.91 -2.77
C TYR A 67 21.98 5.49 -2.32
N VAL A 68 21.83 4.91 -1.13
CA VAL A 68 20.53 4.42 -0.65
C VAL A 68 19.46 5.52 -0.61
N PRO A 69 19.73 6.73 -0.05
CA PRO A 69 18.76 7.82 -0.09
C PRO A 69 18.43 8.28 -1.53
N ALA A 70 19.42 8.25 -2.43
CA ALA A 70 19.23 8.63 -3.83
C ALA A 70 18.36 7.61 -4.59
N LEU A 71 18.43 6.32 -4.23
CA LEU A 71 17.59 5.24 -4.77
C LEU A 71 16.17 5.26 -4.19
N LEU A 72 16.01 5.58 -2.90
CA LEU A 72 14.70 5.59 -2.23
C LEU A 72 13.86 6.82 -2.56
N LYS A 73 14.48 8.00 -2.75
CA LYS A 73 13.77 9.26 -2.97
C LYS A 73 12.79 9.21 -4.16
N PRO A 74 13.15 8.67 -5.34
CA PRO A 74 12.21 8.55 -6.47
C PRO A 74 11.05 7.57 -6.22
N LEU A 75 11.23 6.57 -5.35
CA LEU A 75 10.21 5.58 -5.04
C LEU A 75 9.07 6.16 -4.18
N ILE A 76 9.32 7.23 -3.44
CA ILE A 76 8.33 7.84 -2.54
C ILE A 76 7.00 8.15 -3.26
N LEU A 77 7.06 8.66 -4.50
CA LEU A 77 5.87 9.04 -5.26
C LEU A 77 5.01 7.83 -5.67
N PRO A 78 5.55 6.77 -6.31
CA PRO A 78 4.82 5.53 -6.51
C PRO A 78 4.20 4.95 -5.23
N PHE A 79 4.97 4.89 -4.15
CA PHE A 79 4.47 4.38 -2.86
C PHE A 79 3.31 5.22 -2.32
N LEU A 80 3.39 6.54 -2.44
CA LEU A 80 2.35 7.45 -1.97
C LEU A 80 1.07 7.32 -2.81
N ALA A 81 1.18 7.10 -4.12
CA ALA A 81 0.03 6.84 -4.98
C ALA A 81 -0.71 5.55 -4.59
N ILE A 82 0.02 4.45 -4.37
CA ILE A 82 -0.54 3.17 -3.92
C ILE A 82 -1.13 3.29 -2.52
N PHE A 83 -0.46 4.03 -1.64
CA PHE A 83 -0.94 4.24 -0.28
C PHE A 83 -2.28 4.99 -0.28
N ILE A 84 -2.39 6.09 -1.03
CA ILE A 84 -3.61 6.90 -1.10
C ILE A 84 -4.75 6.10 -1.75
N SER A 85 -4.48 5.34 -2.82
CA SER A 85 -5.53 4.55 -3.48
C SER A 85 -6.13 3.50 -2.53
N GLY A 86 -5.30 2.81 -1.74
CA GLY A 86 -5.78 1.75 -0.86
C GLY A 86 -6.23 2.18 0.55
N LEU A 87 -5.95 3.42 0.99
CA LEU A 87 -6.04 3.81 2.39
C LEU A 87 -7.46 3.64 2.98
N PHE A 88 -8.46 4.26 2.36
CA PHE A 88 -9.81 4.30 2.92
C PHE A 88 -10.45 2.91 2.92
N GLN A 89 -10.31 2.17 1.80
CA GLN A 89 -10.82 0.81 1.71
C GLN A 89 -10.13 -0.13 2.69
N SER A 90 -8.81 -0.03 2.86
CA SER A 90 -8.08 -0.86 3.82
C SER A 90 -8.54 -0.60 5.26
N VAL A 91 -8.70 0.67 5.64
CA VAL A 91 -9.19 1.04 6.98
C VAL A 91 -10.63 0.53 7.19
N TYR A 92 -11.51 0.70 6.20
CA TYR A 92 -12.88 0.21 6.25
C TYR A 92 -12.94 -1.30 6.43
N MET A 93 -12.17 -2.05 5.63
CA MET A 93 -12.12 -3.51 5.71
C MET A 93 -11.62 -3.98 7.08
N TRP A 94 -10.48 -3.46 7.57
CA TRP A 94 -9.93 -3.85 8.88
C TRP A 94 -10.87 -3.50 10.04
N ARG A 95 -11.54 -2.36 9.96
CA ARG A 95 -12.54 -1.96 10.97
C ARG A 95 -13.70 -2.96 11.02
N THR A 96 -14.27 -3.29 9.86
CA THR A 96 -15.37 -4.28 9.78
C THR A 96 -14.93 -5.63 10.30
N PHE A 97 -13.71 -6.05 9.96
CA PHE A 97 -13.13 -7.29 10.45
C PHE A 97 -12.98 -7.30 11.98
N PHE A 98 -12.43 -6.22 12.56
CA PHE A 98 -12.31 -6.08 14.01
C PHE A 98 -13.66 -6.01 14.73
N MET A 99 -14.67 -5.40 14.12
CA MET A 99 -16.02 -5.35 14.68
C MET A 99 -16.60 -6.76 14.81
N ILE A 100 -16.53 -7.57 13.76
CA ILE A 100 -17.03 -8.95 13.75
C ILE A 100 -16.33 -9.78 14.85
N HIS A 101 -15.01 -9.70 14.93
CA HIS A 101 -14.24 -10.45 15.93
C HIS A 101 -14.37 -9.91 17.36
N ALA A 102 -14.76 -8.64 17.54
CA ALA A 102 -14.98 -8.07 18.86
C ALA A 102 -16.28 -8.54 19.53
N ASP A 103 -17.22 -9.07 18.73
CA ASP A 103 -18.52 -9.58 19.17
C ASP A 103 -18.54 -11.12 19.32
N GLU A 104 -17.38 -11.77 19.28
CA GLU A 104 -17.28 -13.21 19.54
C GLU A 104 -17.34 -13.57 21.03
N ASP A 105 -17.91 -14.75 21.34
CA ASP A 105 -18.15 -15.25 22.71
C ASP A 105 -16.89 -15.26 23.59
N TYR A 106 -15.71 -15.56 23.03
CA TYR A 106 -14.46 -15.56 23.79
C TYR A 106 -14.03 -14.15 24.23
N VAL A 107 -14.42 -13.12 23.47
CA VAL A 107 -14.18 -11.71 23.82
C VAL A 107 -15.16 -11.29 24.90
N GLU A 108 -16.43 -11.68 24.79
CA GLU A 108 -17.44 -11.41 25.81
C GLU A 108 -17.09 -12.08 27.15
N MET A 109 -16.64 -13.34 27.11
CA MET A 109 -16.13 -14.03 28.30
C MET A 109 -14.92 -13.32 28.92
N ALA A 110 -14.01 -12.80 28.10
CA ALA A 110 -12.86 -12.03 28.56
C ALA A 110 -13.27 -10.70 29.23
N ARG A 111 -14.31 -10.03 28.71
CA ARG A 111 -14.90 -8.83 29.31
C ARG A 111 -15.62 -9.16 30.63
N ALA A 112 -16.39 -10.25 30.68
CA ALA A 112 -17.09 -10.71 31.88
C ALA A 112 -16.13 -11.08 33.02
N LYS A 113 -14.93 -11.57 32.69
CA LYS A 113 -13.83 -11.79 33.64
C LYS A 113 -13.21 -10.50 34.22
N GLY A 114 -13.64 -9.32 33.76
CA GLY A 114 -13.12 -8.03 34.21
C GLY A 114 -11.72 -7.71 33.70
N LEU A 115 -11.27 -8.35 32.60
CA LEU A 115 -9.94 -8.07 32.06
C LEU A 115 -9.87 -6.63 31.52
N PRO A 116 -8.73 -5.94 31.68
CA PRO A 116 -8.59 -4.57 31.22
C PRO A 116 -8.73 -4.48 29.69
N PRO A 117 -9.32 -3.40 29.13
CA PRO A 117 -9.63 -3.28 27.70
C PRO A 117 -8.43 -3.54 26.77
N ARG A 118 -7.24 -3.08 27.16
CA ARG A 118 -5.98 -3.29 26.40
C ARG A 118 -5.59 -4.78 26.29
N VAL A 119 -5.88 -5.57 27.32
CA VAL A 119 -5.61 -7.03 27.32
C VAL A 119 -6.60 -7.74 26.42
N VAL A 120 -7.89 -7.38 26.51
CA VAL A 120 -8.94 -7.91 25.61
C VAL A 120 -8.57 -7.64 24.16
N GLU A 121 -8.24 -6.39 23.82
CA GLU A 121 -7.88 -5.98 22.47
C GLU A 121 -6.63 -6.71 21.94
N ARG A 122 -5.52 -6.74 22.71
CA ARG A 122 -4.26 -7.31 22.21
C ARG A 122 -4.25 -8.83 22.17
N ARG A 123 -4.83 -9.48 23.19
CA ARG A 123 -4.70 -10.93 23.38
C ARG A 123 -5.87 -11.73 22.85
N TYR A 124 -7.07 -11.15 22.81
CA TYR A 124 -8.28 -11.83 22.37
C TYR A 124 -8.67 -11.41 20.96
N ILE A 125 -8.70 -10.10 20.65
CA ILE A 125 -9.10 -9.61 19.31
C ILE A 125 -7.94 -9.62 18.31
N LEU A 126 -6.83 -8.92 18.59
CA LEU A 126 -5.72 -8.82 17.65
C LEU A 126 -5.09 -10.17 17.35
N ARG A 127 -4.93 -11.03 18.38
CA ARG A 127 -4.31 -12.34 18.21
C ARG A 127 -5.13 -13.30 17.37
N SER A 128 -6.47 -13.25 17.45
CA SER A 128 -7.35 -14.09 16.61
C SER A 128 -7.33 -13.64 15.15
N VAL A 129 -7.12 -12.35 14.92
CA VAL A 129 -7.09 -11.73 13.58
C VAL A 129 -5.72 -11.79 12.89
N LEU A 130 -4.65 -12.07 13.63
CA LEU A 130 -3.27 -12.14 13.08
C LEU A 130 -3.12 -13.05 11.85
N PRO A 131 -3.73 -14.26 11.78
CA PRO A 131 -3.63 -15.09 10.58
C PRO A 131 -4.17 -14.39 9.33
N ALA A 132 -5.34 -13.74 9.44
CA ALA A 132 -5.91 -12.97 8.34
C ALA A 132 -5.05 -11.74 7.96
N VAL A 133 -4.44 -11.09 8.96
CA VAL A 133 -3.47 -10.00 8.73
C VAL A 133 -2.27 -10.47 7.93
N LEU A 134 -1.71 -11.63 8.28
CA LEU A 134 -0.55 -12.18 7.58
C LEU A 134 -0.90 -12.52 6.13
N THR A 135 -2.03 -13.17 5.89
CA THR A 135 -2.51 -13.45 4.52
C THR A 135 -2.76 -12.17 3.73
N GLY A 136 -3.40 -11.17 4.36
CA GLY A 136 -3.65 -9.87 3.74
C GLY A 136 -2.36 -9.12 3.39
N LEU A 137 -1.33 -9.20 4.23
CA LEU A 137 -0.02 -8.62 3.94
C LEU A 137 0.66 -9.31 2.75
N ALA A 138 0.57 -10.64 2.65
CA ALA A 138 1.10 -11.38 1.51
C ALA A 138 0.41 -10.96 0.20
N LEU A 139 -0.92 -10.89 0.19
CA LEU A 139 -1.69 -10.44 -0.98
C LEU A 139 -1.40 -8.99 -1.35
N LEU A 140 -1.19 -8.12 -0.34
CA LEU A 140 -0.82 -6.73 -0.57
C LEU A 140 0.55 -6.62 -1.25
N MET A 141 1.53 -7.45 -0.87
CA MET A 141 2.84 -7.46 -1.51
C MET A 141 2.75 -7.85 -2.99
N VAL A 142 1.94 -8.85 -3.32
CA VAL A 142 1.69 -9.25 -4.72
C VAL A 142 1.02 -8.12 -5.50
N GLY A 143 -0.04 -7.51 -4.96
CA GLY A 143 -0.74 -6.40 -5.61
C GLY A 143 0.15 -5.15 -5.77
N PHE A 144 1.06 -4.90 -4.83
CA PHE A 144 2.00 -3.79 -4.90
C PHE A 144 2.90 -3.88 -6.13
N TRP A 145 3.43 -5.06 -6.44
CA TRP A 145 4.29 -5.26 -7.62
C TRP A 145 3.57 -4.95 -8.93
N GLN A 146 2.30 -5.30 -9.03
CA GLN A 146 1.49 -5.04 -10.22
C GLN A 146 1.23 -3.54 -10.43
N GLU A 147 0.94 -2.81 -9.34
CA GLU A 147 0.64 -1.37 -9.40
C GLU A 147 1.90 -0.53 -9.66
N VAL A 148 3.06 -0.96 -9.14
CA VAL A 148 4.30 -0.18 -9.24
C VAL A 148 4.78 -0.03 -10.69
N ILE A 149 4.55 -1.02 -11.54
CA ILE A 149 4.94 -1.02 -12.96
C ILE A 149 4.36 0.21 -13.66
N ALA A 150 3.04 0.42 -13.58
CA ALA A 150 2.39 1.56 -14.22
C ALA A 150 2.88 2.91 -13.65
N LEU A 151 3.16 2.96 -12.35
CA LEU A 151 3.62 4.17 -11.67
C LEU A 151 5.07 4.53 -12.01
N GLU A 152 5.94 3.55 -12.24
CA GLU A 152 7.28 3.78 -12.78
C GLU A 152 7.21 4.53 -14.12
N LEU A 153 6.25 4.14 -14.96
CA LEU A 153 6.03 4.76 -16.26
C LEU A 153 5.56 6.22 -16.13
N ILE A 154 4.64 6.50 -15.20
CA ILE A 154 4.04 7.82 -14.97
C ILE A 154 5.07 8.79 -14.36
N PHE A 155 5.78 8.36 -13.32
CA PHE A 155 6.75 9.19 -12.60
C PHE A 155 8.13 9.22 -13.28
N GLY A 156 8.41 8.28 -14.19
CA GLY A 156 9.70 8.18 -14.87
C GLY A 156 10.79 7.59 -13.98
N VAL A 157 10.42 6.67 -13.09
CA VAL A 157 11.35 5.95 -12.20
C VAL A 157 12.00 4.80 -12.97
N HIS A 158 13.29 4.56 -12.70
CA HIS A 158 14.02 3.45 -13.29
C HIS A 158 13.74 2.15 -12.51
N GLY A 159 13.00 1.24 -13.13
CA GLY A 159 12.70 -0.08 -12.58
C GLY A 159 12.32 -1.10 -13.65
N MET A 160 11.73 -2.21 -13.22
CA MET A 160 11.39 -3.33 -14.12
C MET A 160 10.28 -2.98 -15.11
N GLY A 161 9.36 -2.08 -14.75
CA GLY A 161 8.31 -1.60 -15.64
C GLY A 161 8.86 -0.80 -16.82
N ARG A 162 9.95 -0.05 -16.61
CA ARG A 162 10.67 0.61 -17.71
C ARG A 162 11.33 -0.41 -18.64
N LEU A 163 11.99 -1.44 -18.10
CA LEU A 163 12.59 -2.51 -18.90
C LEU A 163 11.52 -3.22 -19.74
N PHE A 164 10.37 -3.52 -19.13
CA PHE A 164 9.22 -4.07 -19.82
C PHE A 164 8.75 -3.20 -20.99
N ARG A 165 8.62 -1.87 -20.78
CA ARG A 165 8.25 -0.92 -21.85
C ARG A 165 9.27 -0.92 -22.99
N VAL A 166 10.56 -0.95 -22.70
CA VAL A 166 11.62 -0.96 -23.72
C VAL A 166 11.58 -2.27 -24.51
N ALA A 167 11.45 -3.41 -23.83
CA ALA A 167 11.36 -4.72 -24.46
C ALA A 167 10.12 -4.83 -25.37
N LEU A 168 8.98 -4.27 -24.94
CA LEU A 168 7.78 -4.15 -25.78
C LEU A 168 8.04 -3.34 -27.06
N GLY A 169 8.80 -2.25 -26.97
CA GLY A 169 9.14 -1.43 -28.14
C GLY A 169 10.01 -2.15 -29.18
N TYR A 170 10.92 -3.02 -28.73
CA TYR A 170 11.79 -3.82 -29.60
C TYR A 170 11.23 -5.22 -29.90
N PHE A 171 10.04 -5.55 -29.39
CA PHE A 171 9.46 -6.90 -29.46
C PHE A 171 10.43 -8.01 -28.99
N ASP A 172 11.23 -7.71 -27.97
CA ASP A 172 12.14 -8.68 -27.36
C ASP A 172 11.33 -9.65 -26.48
N MET A 173 10.80 -10.70 -27.11
CA MET A 173 9.96 -11.69 -26.44
C MET A 173 10.70 -12.44 -25.34
N GLY A 174 12.03 -12.58 -25.44
CA GLY A 174 12.84 -13.24 -24.42
C GLY A 174 12.80 -12.45 -23.10
N VAL A 175 13.03 -11.13 -23.19
CA VAL A 175 12.96 -10.25 -22.02
C VAL A 175 11.54 -10.12 -21.48
N ILE A 176 10.54 -9.99 -22.36
CA ILE A 176 9.13 -9.88 -21.98
C ILE A 176 8.69 -11.13 -21.19
N LEU A 177 8.93 -12.33 -21.72
CA LEU A 177 8.57 -13.57 -21.06
C LEU A 177 9.33 -13.76 -19.75
N GLY A 178 10.64 -13.44 -19.73
CA GLY A 178 11.44 -13.50 -18.52
C GLY A 178 10.89 -12.61 -17.41
N LEU A 179 10.49 -11.38 -17.73
CA LEU A 179 9.88 -10.46 -16.78
C LEU A 179 8.52 -10.96 -16.29
N VAL A 180 7.64 -11.40 -17.18
CA VAL A 180 6.30 -11.92 -16.81
C VAL A 180 6.42 -13.12 -15.89
N VAL A 181 7.31 -14.07 -16.19
CA VAL A 181 7.56 -15.24 -15.34
C VAL A 181 8.11 -14.82 -13.99
N THR A 182 9.09 -13.91 -13.96
CA THR A 182 9.65 -13.39 -12.70
C THR A 182 8.58 -12.75 -11.82
N PHE A 183 7.68 -11.95 -12.41
CA PHE A 183 6.56 -11.35 -11.69
C PHE A 183 5.52 -12.38 -11.22
N ALA A 184 5.31 -13.47 -11.96
CA ALA A 184 4.37 -14.52 -11.56
C ALA A 184 4.86 -15.34 -10.36
N TYR A 185 6.18 -15.41 -10.14
CA TYR A 185 6.80 -16.15 -9.04
C TYR A 185 7.12 -15.31 -7.79
N LEU A 186 7.06 -13.97 -7.89
CA LEU A 186 7.25 -13.02 -6.77
C LEU A 186 5.94 -12.71 -6.05
#